data_AF-A0A957I6E1-F1
#
_entry.id   AF-A0A957I6E1-F1
#
_cell.length_a   1.000
_cell.length_b   1.000
_cell.length_c   1.000
_cell.angle_alpha   90.00
_cell.angle_beta   90.00
_cell.angle_gamma   90.00
#
_symmetry.space_group_name_H-M   'P 1'
#
loop_
_entity.id
_entity.type
_entity.pdbx_description
1 polymer ?
#
loop_
_entity_poly.entity_id
_entity_poly.type
_entity_poly.pdbx_seq_one_letter_code
_entity_poly.pdbx_strand_id
1 'polypeptide(L)'
;MKQYEGYFNLDSFLLNVRQIGDRLTASAPGVPEGYEMILQPTDTPHTFTILRGPMAGVTAVFQHSPDGQLSGVQVGDEYELAYSPAPPPEPKIPTGQGLLPPEMVLDAGKEADFAALLDEVLGGNGRLLNYDLPYPKHEFLRYLADQEMFIFHGSAKGDIDEFRTRRTSMELKDK
;
A
#
# COMPACT_ATOMS: atom_id res chain seq x y z
N MET A 1 -14.46 -25.96 15.55
CA MET A 1 -13.99 -25.18 14.39
C MET A 1 -12.77 -24.41 14.88
N LYS A 2 -11.59 -24.55 14.25
CA LYS A 2 -10.38 -23.84 14.74
C LYS A 2 -10.48 -22.38 14.31
N GLN A 3 -10.27 -21.46 15.25
CA GLN A 3 -10.41 -20.02 15.04
C GLN A 3 -9.08 -19.45 14.54
N TYR A 4 -9.08 -18.89 13.34
CA TYR A 4 -7.90 -18.22 12.73
C TYR A 4 -8.06 -16.70 12.66
N GLU A 5 -9.23 -16.21 13.06
CA GLU A 5 -9.62 -14.80 12.95
C GLU A 5 -8.99 -13.97 14.08
N GLY A 6 -8.66 -12.73 13.75
CA GLY A 6 -8.11 -11.75 14.69
C GLY A 6 -7.03 -10.90 14.05
N TYR A 7 -6.23 -10.27 14.89
CA TYR A 7 -5.21 -9.32 14.46
C TYR A 7 -3.83 -9.92 14.64
N PHE A 8 -2.95 -9.70 13.67
CA PHE A 8 -1.58 -10.19 13.69
C PHE A 8 -0.64 -9.04 13.43
N ASN A 9 0.35 -8.82 14.28
CA ASN A 9 1.24 -7.68 14.17
C ASN A 9 2.72 -8.06 14.25
N LEU A 10 3.54 -7.28 13.56
CA LEU A 10 4.99 -7.27 13.66
C LEU A 10 5.44 -5.82 13.47
N ASP A 11 5.88 -5.17 14.55
CA ASP A 11 6.25 -3.74 14.58
C ASP A 11 5.17 -2.82 13.96
N SER A 12 5.40 -2.33 12.74
CA SER A 12 4.49 -1.45 11.99
C SER A 12 3.58 -2.19 11.02
N PHE A 13 3.77 -3.50 10.86
CA PHE A 13 2.97 -4.35 10.00
C PHE A 13 1.81 -4.96 10.78
N LEU A 14 0.63 -4.95 10.17
CA LEU A 14 -0.59 -5.42 10.78
C LEU A 14 -1.49 -6.10 9.75
N LEU A 15 -1.96 -7.28 10.10
CA LEU A 15 -2.94 -8.05 9.34
C LEU A 15 -4.19 -8.27 10.19
N ASN A 16 -5.34 -7.98 9.62
CA ASN A 16 -6.63 -8.44 10.09
C ASN A 16 -7.02 -9.68 9.31
N VAL A 17 -7.18 -10.81 10.00
CA VAL A 17 -7.66 -12.05 9.42
C VAL A 17 -9.13 -12.24 9.81
N ARG A 18 -9.98 -12.45 8.81
CA ARG A 18 -11.43 -12.57 8.98
C ARG A 18 -12.03 -13.58 8.02
N GLN A 19 -13.11 -14.22 8.43
CA GLN A 19 -13.92 -15.05 7.55
C GLN A 19 -14.89 -14.14 6.74
N ILE A 20 -14.82 -14.20 5.41
CA ILE A 20 -15.78 -13.56 4.50
C ILE A 20 -16.43 -14.65 3.66
N GLY A 21 -17.71 -14.92 3.92
CA GLY A 21 -18.40 -16.06 3.32
C GLY A 21 -17.71 -17.38 3.67
N ASP A 22 -17.32 -18.15 2.65
CA ASP A 22 -16.61 -19.43 2.80
C ASP A 22 -15.07 -19.29 2.79
N ARG A 23 -14.54 -18.07 2.72
CA ARG A 23 -13.10 -17.81 2.59
C ARG A 23 -12.51 -17.18 3.83
N LEU A 24 -11.33 -17.66 4.22
CA LEU A 24 -10.46 -16.97 5.15
C LEU A 24 -9.68 -15.90 4.37
N THR A 25 -9.70 -14.67 4.87
CA THR A 25 -9.06 -13.53 4.21
C THR A 25 -8.14 -12.80 5.18
N ALA A 26 -7.09 -12.19 4.65
CA ALA A 26 -6.17 -11.35 5.40
C ALA A 26 -6.03 -9.98 4.72
N SER A 27 -6.04 -8.91 5.50
CA SER A 27 -5.94 -7.55 4.98
C SER A 27 -5.25 -6.62 5.97
N ALA A 28 -4.41 -5.72 5.48
CA ALA A 28 -3.96 -4.58 6.27
C ALA A 28 -5.12 -3.59 6.52
N PRO A 29 -5.06 -2.76 7.58
CA PRO A 29 -6.07 -1.72 7.78
C PRO A 29 -6.16 -0.76 6.58
N GLY A 30 -7.38 -0.34 6.27
CA GLY A 30 -7.65 0.59 5.17
C GLY A 30 -7.67 -0.05 3.78
N VAL A 31 -7.36 -1.36 3.65
CA VAL A 31 -7.59 -2.10 2.41
C VAL A 31 -9.09 -2.16 2.12
N PRO A 32 -9.58 -1.70 0.95
CA PRO A 32 -10.99 -1.76 0.60
C PRO A 32 -11.51 -3.19 0.51
N GLU A 33 -12.82 -3.36 0.67
CA GLU A 33 -13.48 -4.65 0.47
C GLU A 33 -13.24 -5.17 -0.96
N GLY A 34 -12.92 -6.45 -1.09
CA GLY A 34 -12.59 -7.10 -2.35
C GLY A 34 -11.10 -7.10 -2.71
N TYR A 35 -10.26 -6.36 -1.97
CA TYR A 35 -8.79 -6.31 -2.15
C TYR A 35 -8.02 -7.15 -1.13
N GLU A 36 -8.71 -7.93 -0.30
CA GLU A 36 -8.09 -8.78 0.71
C GLU A 36 -7.30 -9.93 0.07
N MET A 37 -6.22 -10.34 0.74
CA MET A 37 -5.54 -11.58 0.45
C MET A 37 -6.46 -12.75 0.78
N ILE A 38 -6.56 -13.73 -0.12
CA ILE A 38 -7.33 -14.95 0.10
C ILE A 38 -6.38 -16.03 0.59
N LEU A 39 -6.69 -16.62 1.74
CA LEU A 39 -5.92 -17.70 2.33
C LEU A 39 -6.57 -19.04 1.93
N GLN A 40 -5.93 -19.77 1.03
CA GLN A 40 -6.39 -21.09 0.61
C GLN A 40 -5.76 -22.17 1.49
N PRO A 41 -6.56 -23.02 2.16
CA PRO A 41 -6.02 -24.13 2.95
C PRO A 41 -5.16 -25.06 2.10
N THR A 42 -4.09 -25.58 2.68
CA THR A 42 -3.29 -26.67 2.09
C THR A 42 -3.57 -28.00 2.79
N ASP A 43 -2.95 -29.08 2.31
CA ASP A 43 -3.02 -30.40 2.95
C ASP A 43 -2.32 -30.42 4.33
N THR A 44 -1.43 -29.46 4.58
CA THR A 44 -0.73 -29.32 5.85
C THR A 44 -1.61 -28.57 6.86
N PRO A 45 -1.80 -29.10 8.08
CA PRO A 45 -2.60 -28.43 9.10
C PRO A 45 -2.14 -26.99 9.36
N HIS A 46 -3.11 -26.08 9.54
CA HIS A 46 -2.88 -24.66 9.86
C HIS A 46 -2.10 -23.87 8.80
N THR A 47 -1.92 -24.45 7.63
CA THR A 47 -1.11 -23.89 6.56
C THR A 47 -2.02 -23.45 5.43
N PHE A 48 -1.74 -22.26 4.90
CA PHE A 48 -2.52 -21.64 3.83
C PHE A 48 -1.58 -21.07 2.77
N THR A 49 -1.96 -21.15 1.50
CA THR A 49 -1.32 -20.41 0.42
C THR A 49 -2.07 -19.10 0.21
N ILE A 50 -1.32 -18.00 0.12
CA ILE A 50 -1.87 -16.69 -0.24
C ILE A 50 -2.12 -16.68 -1.75
N LEU A 51 -3.38 -16.60 -2.17
CA LEU A 51 -3.72 -16.72 -3.59
C LEU A 51 -3.54 -15.43 -4.39
N ARG A 52 -3.66 -14.27 -3.74
CA ARG A 52 -3.62 -12.97 -4.40
C ARG A 52 -3.14 -11.88 -3.46
N GLY A 53 -2.73 -10.75 -4.04
CA GLY A 53 -2.17 -9.62 -3.32
C GLY A 53 -0.64 -9.60 -3.38
N PRO A 54 0.02 -8.69 -2.65
CA PRO A 54 1.47 -8.50 -2.72
C PRO A 54 2.28 -9.72 -2.25
N MET A 55 1.66 -10.63 -1.50
CA MET A 55 2.27 -11.87 -1.01
C MET A 55 1.74 -13.13 -1.72
N ALA A 56 1.21 -13.00 -2.94
CA ALA A 56 0.69 -14.14 -3.69
C ALA A 56 1.77 -15.23 -3.88
N GLY A 57 1.38 -16.49 -3.68
CA GLY A 57 2.26 -17.66 -3.72
C GLY A 57 3.00 -17.95 -2.41
N VAL A 58 3.00 -17.02 -1.45
CA VAL A 58 3.62 -17.20 -0.14
C VAL A 58 2.73 -18.03 0.77
N THR A 59 3.35 -18.81 1.66
CA THR A 59 2.67 -19.63 2.66
C THR A 59 2.44 -18.85 3.96
N ALA A 60 1.24 -18.93 4.52
CA ALA A 60 0.91 -18.48 5.86
C ALA A 60 0.67 -19.70 6.78
N VAL A 61 1.41 -19.80 7.88
CA VAL A 61 1.32 -20.90 8.86
C VAL A 61 0.87 -20.34 10.20
N PHE A 62 -0.35 -20.69 10.61
CA PHE A 62 -0.92 -20.24 11.88
C PHE A 62 -0.38 -21.08 13.05
N GLN A 63 0.30 -20.41 13.96
CA GLN A 63 0.89 -21.00 15.14
C GLN A 63 -0.13 -21.08 16.28
N HIS A 64 -0.13 -22.21 16.98
CA HIS A 64 -0.97 -22.41 18.16
C HIS A 64 -0.09 -22.77 19.35
N SER A 65 -0.40 -22.22 20.51
CA SER A 65 0.22 -22.59 21.78
C SER A 65 -0.20 -24.01 22.20
N PRO A 66 0.51 -24.64 23.17
CA PRO A 66 0.23 -26.02 23.59
C PRO A 66 -1.20 -26.26 24.13
N ASP A 67 -1.85 -25.20 24.63
CA ASP A 67 -3.25 -25.20 25.07
C ASP A 67 -4.25 -25.04 23.90
N GLY A 68 -3.75 -24.95 22.66
CA GLY A 68 -4.54 -24.85 21.45
C GLY A 68 -5.02 -23.43 21.11
N GLN A 69 -4.55 -22.40 21.82
CA GLN A 69 -4.86 -21.01 21.49
C GLN A 69 -4.02 -20.51 20.32
N LEU A 70 -4.55 -19.55 19.57
CA LEU A 70 -3.82 -18.92 18.47
C LEU A 70 -2.74 -17.99 19.04
N SER A 71 -1.49 -18.17 18.62
CA SER A 71 -0.35 -17.40 19.14
C SER A 71 0.27 -16.46 18.11
N GLY A 72 0.13 -16.78 16.84
CA GLY A 72 0.71 -15.98 15.76
C GLY A 72 0.51 -16.59 14.38
N VAL A 73 1.12 -15.95 13.39
CA VAL A 73 1.19 -16.45 12.03
C VAL A 73 2.58 -16.18 11.45
N GLN A 74 3.19 -17.21 10.89
CA GLN A 74 4.40 -17.10 10.08
C GLN A 74 3.98 -16.89 8.62
N VAL A 75 4.46 -15.85 7.96
CA VAL A 75 4.22 -15.58 6.53
C VAL A 75 5.54 -15.65 5.78
N GLY A 76 5.68 -16.66 4.93
CA GLY A 76 6.96 -17.04 4.31
C GLY A 76 8.03 -17.33 5.37
N ASP A 77 9.29 -17.18 4.99
CA ASP A 77 10.42 -17.36 5.89
C ASP A 77 10.86 -16.06 6.60
N GLU A 78 10.15 -14.96 6.33
CA GLU A 78 10.59 -13.59 6.70
C GLU A 78 9.78 -12.97 7.83
N TYR A 79 8.48 -13.23 7.92
CA TYR A 79 7.59 -12.51 8.83
C TYR A 79 6.96 -13.43 9.86
N GLU A 80 7.26 -13.20 11.13
CA GLU A 80 6.59 -13.85 12.26
C GLU A 80 5.74 -12.79 12.98
N LEU A 81 4.41 -12.91 12.87
CA LEU A 81 3.48 -11.95 13.44
C LEU A 81 2.81 -12.51 14.70
N ALA A 82 2.78 -11.72 15.76
CA ALA A 82 2.13 -12.06 17.02
C ALA A 82 0.61 -11.87 16.93
N TYR A 83 -0.14 -12.82 17.48
CA TYR A 83 -1.60 -12.72 17.56
C TYR A 83 -2.04 -11.72 18.63
N SER A 84 -3.09 -10.96 18.32
CA SER A 84 -3.84 -10.11 19.23
C SER A 84 -5.34 -10.33 19.03
N PRO A 85 -6.09 -10.64 20.10
CA PRO A 85 -7.56 -10.76 20.02
C PRO A 85 -8.26 -9.40 19.92
N ALA A 86 -7.58 -8.30 20.29
CA ALA A 86 -8.11 -6.96 20.21
C ALA A 86 -7.57 -6.22 18.98
N PRO A 87 -8.39 -5.36 18.34
CA PRO A 87 -7.90 -4.47 17.30
C PRO A 87 -6.78 -3.61 17.86
N PRO A 88 -5.70 -3.40 17.09
CA PRO A 88 -4.71 -2.41 17.47
C PRO A 88 -5.32 -1.00 17.42
N PRO A 89 -4.69 -0.04 18.09
CA PRO A 89 -5.14 1.35 18.04
C PRO A 89 -5.18 1.81 16.56
N GLU A 90 -6.27 2.46 16.16
CA GLU A 90 -6.36 3.03 14.81
C GLU A 90 -5.19 4.01 14.60
N PRO A 91 -4.32 3.78 13.61
CA PRO A 91 -3.24 4.71 13.34
C PRO A 91 -3.86 6.02 12.82
N LYS A 92 -3.37 7.15 13.32
CA LYS A 92 -3.84 8.49 12.87
C LYS A 92 -3.54 8.77 11.40
N ILE A 93 -2.67 7.96 10.77
CA ILE A 93 -2.26 8.05 9.37
C ILE A 93 -2.24 6.63 8.78
N PRO A 94 -2.81 6.38 7.58
CA PRO A 94 -2.77 5.06 6.96
C PRO A 94 -1.32 4.59 6.72
N THR A 95 -0.97 3.43 7.26
CA THR A 95 0.35 2.79 7.08
C THR A 95 0.35 1.93 5.83
N GLY A 96 0.24 2.56 4.65
CA GLY A 96 0.20 1.83 3.37
C GLY A 96 1.58 1.54 2.80
N GLN A 97 2.24 0.46 3.24
CA GLN A 97 3.21 -0.24 2.38
C GLN A 97 2.44 -1.27 1.53
N GLY A 98 2.65 -1.28 0.21
CA GLY A 98 2.15 -2.34 -0.68
C GLY A 98 0.72 -2.20 -1.23
N LEU A 99 0.09 -1.02 -1.14
CA LEU A 99 -1.12 -0.76 -1.93
C LEU A 99 -0.74 -0.66 -3.41
N LEU A 100 -1.22 -1.61 -4.22
CA LEU A 100 -1.10 -1.50 -5.67
C LEU A 100 -2.09 -0.44 -6.16
N PRO A 101 -1.62 0.63 -6.84
CA PRO A 101 -2.54 1.58 -7.45
C PRO A 101 -3.42 0.85 -8.48
N PRO A 102 -4.69 1.23 -8.65
CA PRO A 102 -5.54 0.70 -9.71
C PRO A 102 -4.84 0.76 -11.08
N GLU A 103 -5.22 -0.13 -12.00
CA GLU A 103 -4.76 -0.01 -13.37
C GLU A 103 -5.19 1.36 -13.92
N MET A 104 -4.22 2.15 -14.36
CA MET A 104 -4.48 3.44 -14.99
C MET A 104 -4.76 3.18 -16.46
N VAL A 105 -6.01 3.35 -16.87
CA VAL A 105 -6.36 3.36 -18.29
C VAL A 105 -5.99 4.73 -18.85
N LEU A 106 -4.97 4.73 -19.70
CA LEU A 106 -4.50 5.91 -20.43
C LEU A 106 -5.05 5.85 -21.85
N ASP A 107 -6.27 6.37 -22.04
CA ASP A 107 -6.80 6.59 -23.38
C ASP A 107 -6.19 7.84 -24.03
N ALA A 108 -6.39 8.00 -25.34
CA ALA A 108 -5.80 9.10 -26.09
C ALA A 108 -6.23 10.50 -25.60
N GLY A 109 -7.42 10.63 -25.00
CA GLY A 109 -7.89 11.89 -24.43
C GLY A 109 -7.15 12.23 -23.15
N LYS A 110 -7.10 11.28 -22.21
CA LYS A 110 -6.36 11.42 -20.95
C LYS A 110 -4.86 11.64 -21.19
N GLU A 111 -4.27 10.94 -22.16
CA GLU A 111 -2.87 11.13 -22.53
C GLU A 111 -2.60 12.56 -23.02
N ALA A 112 -3.45 13.09 -23.90
CA ALA A 112 -3.33 14.46 -24.40
C ALA A 112 -3.49 15.50 -23.27
N ASP A 113 -4.45 15.29 -22.37
CA ASP A 113 -4.67 16.17 -21.21
C ASP A 113 -3.46 16.17 -20.26
N PHE A 114 -2.88 14.99 -19.98
CA PHE A 114 -1.69 14.88 -19.15
C PHE A 114 -0.44 15.44 -19.82
N ALA A 115 -0.27 15.25 -21.13
CA ALA A 115 0.82 15.86 -21.89
C ALA A 115 0.75 17.39 -21.85
N ALA A 116 -0.44 17.97 -22.04
CA ALA A 116 -0.64 19.42 -21.93
C ALA A 116 -0.32 19.95 -20.52
N LEU A 117 -0.72 19.21 -19.48
CA LEU A 117 -0.39 19.57 -18.10
C LEU A 117 1.10 19.41 -17.79
N LEU A 118 1.78 18.43 -18.39
CA LEU A 118 3.23 18.26 -18.29
C LEU A 118 3.97 19.44 -18.94
N ASP A 119 3.53 19.91 -20.11
CA ASP A 119 4.09 21.12 -20.72
C ASP A 119 3.96 22.33 -19.79
N GLU A 120 2.84 22.44 -19.07
CA GLU A 120 2.65 23.47 -18.05
C GLU A 120 3.63 23.33 -16.87
N VAL A 121 3.87 22.10 -16.40
CA VAL A 121 4.86 21.81 -15.34
C VAL A 121 6.26 22.25 -15.78
N LEU A 122 6.67 21.89 -16.99
CA LEU A 122 7.99 22.21 -17.52
C LEU A 122 8.17 23.71 -17.78
N GLY A 123 7.11 24.40 -18.23
CA GLY A 123 7.10 25.85 -18.43
C GLY A 123 6.90 26.67 -17.14
N GLY A 124 6.44 26.04 -16.06
CA GLY A 124 5.93 26.72 -14.87
C GLY A 124 6.98 27.41 -13.98
N ASN A 125 8.27 27.16 -14.18
CA ASN A 125 9.36 27.81 -13.45
C ASN A 125 9.19 27.79 -11.91
N GLY A 126 8.69 26.67 -11.36
CA GLY A 126 8.46 26.53 -9.92
C GLY A 126 7.21 27.27 -9.42
N ARG A 127 6.25 27.63 -10.27
CA ARG A 127 4.91 28.04 -9.84
C ARG A 127 4.10 26.85 -9.33
N LEU A 128 3.08 27.13 -8.52
CA LEU A 128 2.07 26.12 -8.18
C LEU A 128 1.32 25.69 -9.44
N LEU A 129 1.24 24.38 -9.66
CA LEU A 129 0.44 23.80 -10.73
C LEU A 129 -1.04 23.83 -10.31
N ASN A 130 -1.91 24.42 -11.13
CA ASN A 130 -3.34 24.30 -10.92
C ASN A 130 -3.85 23.01 -11.58
N TYR A 131 -4.43 22.11 -10.80
CA TYR A 131 -4.91 20.83 -11.31
C TYR A 131 -6.44 20.86 -11.44
N ASP A 132 -6.93 21.11 -12.65
CA ASP A 132 -8.36 21.23 -12.97
C ASP A 132 -8.90 20.05 -13.81
N LEU A 133 -8.07 19.03 -14.08
CA LEU A 133 -8.48 17.87 -14.86
C LEU A 133 -9.50 17.00 -14.11
N PRO A 134 -10.41 16.30 -14.80
CA PRO A 134 -11.44 15.47 -14.18
C PRO A 134 -10.90 14.12 -13.66
N TYR A 135 -9.59 13.90 -13.71
CA TYR A 135 -8.94 12.66 -13.32
C TYR A 135 -8.37 12.73 -11.90
N PRO A 136 -8.17 11.59 -11.22
CA PRO A 136 -7.49 11.59 -9.93
C PRO A 136 -6.04 12.10 -10.04
N LYS A 137 -5.62 12.98 -9.12
CA LYS A 137 -4.25 13.54 -9.10
C LYS A 137 -3.15 12.46 -9.11
N HIS A 138 -3.39 11.32 -8.47
CA HIS A 138 -2.42 10.23 -8.41
C HIS A 138 -2.15 9.59 -9.78
N GLU A 139 -3.10 9.64 -10.72
CA GLU A 139 -2.89 9.16 -12.09
C GLU A 139 -1.92 10.05 -12.85
N PHE A 140 -2.03 11.37 -12.68
CA PHE A 140 -1.03 12.28 -13.25
C PHE A 140 0.35 12.08 -12.63
N LEU A 141 0.45 11.86 -11.31
CA LEU A 141 1.72 11.53 -10.66
C LEU A 141 2.33 10.23 -11.20
N ARG A 142 1.50 9.22 -11.50
CA ARG A 142 1.93 7.98 -12.14
C ARG A 142 2.42 8.23 -13.57
N TYR A 143 1.66 8.98 -14.36
CA TYR A 143 2.06 9.40 -15.70
C TYR A 143 3.42 10.11 -15.68
N LEU A 144 3.65 11.01 -14.72
CA LEU A 144 4.94 11.69 -14.54
C LEU A 144 6.07 10.73 -14.14
N ALA A 145 5.80 9.74 -13.27
CA ALA A 145 6.78 8.73 -12.88
C ALA A 145 7.26 7.90 -14.08
N ASP A 146 6.42 7.72 -15.10
CA ASP A 146 6.76 7.00 -16.32
C ASP A 146 7.60 7.85 -17.32
N GLN A 147 7.76 9.17 -17.12
CA GLN A 147 8.49 10.05 -18.05
C GLN A 147 10.03 10.03 -17.88
N GLU A 148 10.57 9.20 -16.98
CA GLU A 148 12.00 9.07 -16.64
C GLU A 148 12.77 10.37 -16.28
N MET A 149 12.09 11.52 -16.23
CA MET A 149 12.69 12.84 -16.01
C MET A 149 12.35 13.46 -14.64
N PHE A 150 11.54 12.76 -13.85
CA PHE A 150 11.10 13.21 -12.53
C PHE A 150 11.64 12.31 -11.43
N ILE A 151 12.01 12.94 -10.31
CA ILE A 151 12.37 12.23 -9.09
C ILE A 151 11.40 12.67 -8.00
N PHE A 152 10.70 11.70 -7.42
CA PHE A 152 9.77 11.91 -6.32
C PHE A 152 10.44 11.60 -4.99
N HIS A 153 10.38 12.55 -4.06
CA HIS A 153 10.87 12.36 -2.70
C HIS A 153 9.82 12.84 -1.71
N GLY A 154 9.54 11.99 -0.72
CA GLY A 154 8.76 12.37 0.46
C GLY A 154 9.66 12.91 1.56
N SER A 155 9.04 13.48 2.59
CA SER A 155 9.71 13.84 3.84
C SER A 155 9.16 12.96 4.96
N ALA A 156 10.05 12.38 5.77
CA ALA A 156 9.66 11.64 6.97
C ALA A 156 9.24 12.57 8.12
N LYS A 157 9.36 13.89 7.94
CA LYS A 157 8.95 14.89 8.92
C LYS A 157 7.41 14.96 8.94
N GLY A 158 6.78 14.50 10.01
CA GLY A 158 5.32 14.51 10.16
C GLY A 158 4.74 15.90 10.53
N ASP A 159 5.58 16.80 11.04
CA ASP A 159 5.29 18.18 11.44
C ASP A 159 5.77 19.17 10.38
N ILE A 160 5.41 18.96 9.11
CA ILE A 160 5.69 19.95 8.06
C ILE A 160 4.74 21.12 8.21
N ASP A 161 5.30 22.29 8.54
CA ASP A 161 4.53 23.52 8.71
C ASP A 161 4.13 24.16 7.36
N GLU A 162 4.96 24.00 6.32
CA GLU A 162 4.74 24.68 5.03
C GLU A 162 5.37 23.94 3.84
N PHE A 163 4.64 23.89 2.72
CA PHE A 163 5.16 23.52 1.41
C PHE A 163 5.41 24.76 0.57
N ARG A 164 6.65 24.96 0.11
CA ARG A 164 7.02 26.02 -0.83
C ARG A 164 7.62 25.43 -2.09
N THR A 165 7.16 25.90 -3.24
CA THR A 165 7.83 25.62 -4.50
C THR A 165 9.17 26.34 -4.54
N ARG A 166 10.22 25.65 -5.00
CA ARG A 166 11.56 26.22 -5.16
C ARG A 166 12.16 25.73 -6.47
N ARG A 167 12.86 26.62 -7.18
CA ARG A 167 13.78 26.24 -8.25
C ARG A 167 15.18 26.18 -7.66
N THR A 168 15.59 25.00 -7.23
CA THR A 168 16.94 24.72 -6.74
C THR A 168 17.47 23.52 -7.49
N SER A 169 18.64 23.63 -8.10
CA SER A 169 19.35 22.50 -8.69
C SER A 169 20.76 22.48 -8.12
N MET A 170 21.30 21.29 -7.78
CA MET A 170 22.73 21.15 -7.48
C MET A 170 23.61 21.51 -8.70
N GLU A 171 23.04 21.47 -9.90
CA GLU A 171 23.69 21.82 -11.18
C GLU A 171 23.55 23.30 -11.54
N LEU A 172 22.63 24.04 -10.91
CA LEU A 172 22.53 25.51 -11.06
C LEU A 172 23.52 26.18 -10.10
N LYS A 173 24.83 26.02 -10.39
CA LYS A 173 25.83 26.96 -9.88
C LYS A 173 25.74 28.25 -10.69
N ASP A 174 24.70 29.04 -10.41
CA ASP A 174 24.70 30.43 -10.85
C ASP A 174 25.77 31.19 -10.06
N LYS A 175 26.74 31.74 -10.79
CA LYS A 175 27.71 32.73 -10.29
C LYS A 175 27.02 34.07 -10.03
#